data_AF-A0A520JA02-F1
#
_entry.id   AF-A0A520JA02-F1
#
_cell.length_a   1.000
_cell.length_b   1.000
_cell.length_c   1.000
_cell.angle_alpha   90.00
_cell.angle_beta   90.00
_cell.angle_gamma   90.00
#
_symmetry.space_group_name_H-M   'P 1'
#
loop_
_entity.id
_entity.type
_entity.pdbx_description
1 polymer ?
#
loop_
_entity_poly.entity_id
_entity_poly.type
_entity_poly.pdbx_seq_one_letter_code
_entity_poly.pdbx_strand_id
1 'polypeptide(L)'
;MSRFTVNNEPIEYKLDNETPLLWALRDASNLTGTKYGCGSGQCGACTVDIDGRAVRSCRVPIGSIEGAYVTTIEGLSRERNHPVQLAFIAESVSQCGFCIPGMIMAAAALLKRNADP
;
A
#
# COMPACT_ATOMS: atom_id res chain seq x y z
N MET A 1 -15.20 -14.53 0.94
CA MET A 1 -15.17 -13.53 2.04
C MET A 1 -13.82 -13.66 2.69
N SER A 2 -13.09 -12.56 2.79
CA SER A 2 -11.73 -12.53 3.33
C SER A 2 -11.65 -11.52 4.45
N ARG A 3 -10.98 -11.86 5.55
CA ARG A 3 -10.83 -11.01 6.73
C ARG A 3 -9.36 -10.73 6.99
N PHE A 4 -9.01 -9.46 7.06
CA PHE A 4 -7.66 -9.00 7.39
C PHE A 4 -7.73 -7.56 7.89
N THR A 5 -6.63 -7.08 8.46
CA THR A 5 -6.57 -5.72 9.01
C THR A 5 -6.01 -4.77 7.95
N VAL A 6 -6.67 -3.63 7.75
CA VAL A 6 -6.20 -2.56 6.86
C VAL A 6 -6.06 -1.28 7.68
N ASN A 7 -4.85 -0.70 7.73
CA ASN A 7 -4.56 0.52 8.48
C ASN A 7 -5.05 0.46 9.95
N ASN A 8 -4.79 -0.67 10.62
CA ASN A 8 -5.21 -1.01 11.99
C ASN A 8 -6.72 -1.25 12.20
N GLU A 9 -7.53 -1.22 11.14
CA GLU A 9 -8.95 -1.55 11.22
C GLU A 9 -9.19 -2.99 10.72
N PRO A 10 -9.85 -3.87 11.50
CA PRO A 10 -10.25 -5.19 11.01
C PRO A 10 -11.37 -5.05 9.97
N ILE A 11 -11.17 -5.60 8.77
CA ILE A 11 -12.13 -5.52 7.67
C ILE A 11 -12.50 -6.93 7.19
N GLU A 12 -13.79 -7.13 6.93
CA GLU A 12 -14.29 -8.28 6.18
C GLU A 12 -14.72 -7.84 4.77
N TYR A 13 -14.00 -8.28 3.75
CA TYR A 13 -14.37 -8.03 2.36
C TYR A 13 -15.36 -9.08 1.86
N LYS A 14 -16.55 -8.62 1.48
CA LYS A 14 -17.60 -9.42 0.82
C LYS A 14 -17.46 -9.39 -0.70
N LEU A 15 -16.27 -9.71 -1.18
CA LEU A 15 -15.89 -9.76 -2.60
C LEU A 15 -15.45 -11.18 -2.98
N ASP A 16 -15.25 -11.41 -4.29
CA ASP A 16 -14.63 -12.64 -4.78
C ASP A 16 -13.20 -12.76 -4.22
N ASN A 17 -12.80 -13.95 -3.77
CA ASN A 17 -11.49 -14.19 -3.18
C ASN A 17 -10.34 -13.94 -4.18
N GLU A 18 -10.61 -14.07 -5.48
CA GLU A 18 -9.66 -13.78 -6.57
C GLU A 18 -9.55 -12.28 -6.87
N THR A 19 -10.39 -11.44 -6.24
CA THR A 19 -10.32 -9.98 -6.40
C THR A 19 -8.93 -9.49 -5.99
N PRO A 20 -8.20 -8.79 -6.87
CA PRO A 20 -6.95 -8.17 -6.49
C PRO A 20 -7.12 -7.20 -5.32
N LEU A 21 -6.24 -7.26 -4.34
CA LEU A 21 -6.22 -6.39 -3.16
C LEU A 21 -6.31 -4.91 -3.54
N LEU A 22 -5.71 -4.52 -4.68
CA LEU A 22 -5.82 -3.18 -5.22
C LEU A 22 -7.28 -2.68 -5.29
N TRP A 23 -8.20 -3.50 -5.78
CA TRP A 23 -9.60 -3.10 -5.96
C TRP A 23 -10.39 -3.15 -4.65
N ALA A 24 -10.08 -4.10 -3.77
CA ALA A 24 -10.63 -4.12 -2.42
C ALA A 24 -10.29 -2.83 -1.65
N LEU A 25 -9.03 -2.40 -1.70
CA LEU A 25 -8.58 -1.15 -1.04
C LEU A 25 -9.22 0.09 -1.67
N ARG A 26 -9.17 0.20 -3.00
CA ARG A 26 -9.61 1.42 -3.70
C ARG A 26 -11.12 1.57 -3.75
N ASP A 27 -11.82 0.51 -4.13
CA ASP A 27 -13.24 0.62 -4.49
C ASP A 27 -14.14 0.28 -3.30
N ALA A 28 -13.79 -0.76 -2.53
CA ALA A 28 -14.58 -1.15 -1.36
C ALA A 28 -14.22 -0.36 -0.09
N SER A 29 -12.94 0.03 0.09
CA SER A 29 -12.50 0.81 1.26
C SER A 29 -12.24 2.29 0.99
N ASN A 30 -12.38 2.74 -0.26
CA ASN A 30 -12.12 4.13 -0.67
C ASN A 30 -10.71 4.63 -0.32
N LEU A 31 -9.73 3.73 -0.18
CA LEU A 31 -8.31 4.04 0.05
C LEU A 31 -7.61 4.25 -1.30
N THR A 32 -7.89 5.39 -1.90
CA THR A 32 -7.51 5.70 -3.28
C THR A 32 -6.05 6.11 -3.47
N GLY A 33 -5.27 6.20 -2.39
CA GLY A 33 -3.83 6.49 -2.40
C GLY A 33 -3.02 5.41 -3.12
N THR A 34 -3.40 4.14 -2.96
CA THR A 34 -2.86 3.03 -3.76
C THR A 34 -3.32 3.17 -5.21
N LYS A 35 -2.40 3.21 -6.19
CA LYS A 35 -2.74 3.56 -7.58
C LYS A 35 -2.76 2.36 -8.54
N TYR A 36 -3.69 2.37 -9.49
CA TYR A 36 -3.65 1.51 -10.67
C TYR A 36 -2.81 2.17 -11.77
N GLY A 37 -1.59 1.64 -12.01
CA GLY A 37 -0.73 2.11 -13.11
C GLY A 37 -0.66 1.15 -14.29
N CYS A 38 -0.53 -0.16 -14.04
CA CYS A 38 -0.30 -1.15 -15.11
C CYS A 38 -1.06 -2.48 -14.96
N GLY A 39 -1.53 -2.85 -13.76
CA GLY A 39 -2.14 -4.17 -13.49
C GLY A 39 -1.21 -5.39 -13.56
N SER A 40 -0.02 -5.26 -14.15
CA SER A 40 0.94 -6.36 -14.36
C SER A 40 2.03 -6.47 -13.28
N GLY A 41 2.02 -5.60 -12.26
CA GLY A 41 3.01 -5.57 -11.18
C GLY A 41 4.31 -4.82 -11.49
N GLN A 42 4.47 -4.30 -12.72
CA GLN A 42 5.72 -3.68 -13.18
C GLN A 42 5.95 -2.27 -12.59
N CYS A 43 4.95 -1.37 -12.67
CA CYS A 43 5.16 0.05 -12.33
C CYS A 43 5.34 0.35 -10.82
N GLY A 44 4.89 -0.54 -9.94
CA GLY A 44 4.96 -0.33 -8.49
C GLY A 44 4.04 0.73 -7.88
N ALA A 45 3.21 1.43 -8.64
CA ALA A 45 2.32 2.48 -8.11
C ALA A 45 1.24 1.94 -7.14
N CYS A 46 0.99 0.62 -7.16
CA CYS A 46 0.04 -0.08 -6.29
C CYS A 46 0.69 -0.66 -5.01
N THR A 47 1.90 -0.22 -4.65
CA THR A 47 2.64 -0.82 -3.53
C THR A 47 1.97 -0.51 -2.21
N VAL A 48 1.79 -1.55 -1.41
CA VAL A 48 1.35 -1.51 -0.01
C VAL A 48 2.34 -2.31 0.83
N ASP A 49 2.29 -2.13 2.14
CA ASP A 49 2.98 -3.00 3.09
C ASP A 49 2.00 -4.12 3.52
N ILE A 50 2.41 -5.39 3.36
CA ILE A 50 1.73 -6.55 3.94
C ILE A 50 2.72 -7.22 4.91
N ASP A 51 2.40 -7.22 6.20
CA ASP A 51 3.21 -7.85 7.26
C ASP A 51 4.69 -7.44 7.26
N GLY A 52 4.98 -6.17 6.99
CA GLY A 52 6.34 -5.61 6.94
C GLY A 52 7.05 -5.76 5.58
N ARG A 53 6.33 -6.14 4.52
CA ARG A 53 6.89 -6.35 3.18
C ARG A 53 6.20 -5.47 2.15
N ALA A 54 6.98 -4.81 1.30
CA ALA A 54 6.45 -4.09 0.14
C ALA A 54 5.92 -5.09 -0.90
N VAL A 55 4.63 -5.00 -1.21
CA VAL A 55 3.94 -5.93 -2.11
C VAL A 55 3.12 -5.17 -3.16
N ARG A 56 3.05 -5.73 -4.38
CA ARG A 56 2.25 -5.19 -5.49
C ARG A 56 0.79 -5.64 -5.33
N SER A 57 -0.07 -4.81 -4.76
CA SER A 57 -1.47 -5.17 -4.47
C SER A 57 -2.30 -5.62 -5.69
N CYS A 58 -1.93 -5.20 -6.91
CA CYS A 58 -2.59 -5.68 -8.14
C CYS A 58 -2.33 -7.16 -8.47
N ARG A 59 -1.38 -7.80 -7.78
CA ARG A 59 -0.99 -9.21 -8.00
C ARG A 59 -1.35 -10.12 -6.83
N VAL A 60 -2.05 -9.59 -5.83
CA VAL A 60 -2.40 -10.33 -4.61
C VAL A 60 -3.91 -10.51 -4.54
N PRO A 61 -4.44 -11.73 -4.70
CA PRO A 61 -5.83 -12.04 -4.41
C PRO A 61 -6.15 -11.84 -2.92
N ILE A 62 -7.29 -11.24 -2.58
CA ILE A 62 -7.67 -11.03 -1.17
C ILE A 62 -7.84 -12.34 -0.39
N GLY A 63 -8.21 -13.44 -1.06
CA GLY A 63 -8.32 -14.76 -0.44
C GLY A 63 -6.99 -15.36 -0.01
N SER A 64 -5.86 -14.84 -0.51
CA SER A 64 -4.52 -15.36 -0.20
C SER A 64 -3.88 -14.73 1.04
N ILE A 65 -4.52 -13.71 1.64
CA ILE A 65 -3.97 -12.91 2.74
C ILE A 65 -4.88 -12.86 3.97
N GLU A 66 -5.66 -13.93 4.20
CA GLU A 66 -6.49 -14.04 5.40
C GLU A 66 -5.65 -13.82 6.68
N GLY A 67 -6.13 -12.96 7.58
CA GLY A 67 -5.47 -12.62 8.84
C GLY A 67 -4.26 -11.69 8.74
N ALA A 68 -3.86 -11.25 7.54
CA ALA A 68 -2.70 -10.38 7.36
C ALA A 68 -2.93 -8.94 7.86
N TYR A 69 -1.85 -8.17 8.00
CA TYR A 69 -1.88 -6.73 8.25
C TYR A 69 -1.43 -5.97 7.01
N VAL A 70 -2.35 -5.19 6.44
CA VAL A 70 -2.10 -4.33 5.28
C VAL A 70 -2.00 -2.87 5.74
N THR A 71 -0.91 -2.20 5.39
CA THR A 71 -0.77 -0.74 5.54
C THR A 71 -0.68 -0.09 4.16
N THR A 72 -1.51 0.92 3.93
CA THR A 72 -1.49 1.76 2.72
C THR A 72 -0.83 3.10 3.00
N ILE A 73 -0.69 3.96 1.99
CA ILE A 73 -0.11 5.31 2.16
C ILE A 73 -0.90 6.18 3.16
N GLU A 74 -2.22 5.98 3.24
CA GLU A 74 -3.10 6.65 4.19
C GLU A 74 -2.83 6.21 5.64
N GLY A 75 -2.45 4.94 5.84
CA GLY A 75 -2.13 4.38 7.15
C GLY A 75 -0.68 4.56 7.58
N LEU A 76 0.23 4.89 6.67
CA LEU A 76 1.66 5.07 6.99
C LEU A 76 1.90 6.19 8.00
N SER A 77 1.25 7.34 7.78
CA SER A 77 1.15 8.42 8.75
C SER A 77 0.01 9.34 8.36
N ARG A 78 -0.99 9.46 9.24
CA ARG A 78 -2.16 10.31 9.06
C ARG A 78 -1.79 11.79 8.94
N GLU A 79 -0.85 12.23 9.77
CA GLU A 79 -0.35 13.62 9.80
C GLU A 79 0.76 13.87 8.75
N ARG A 80 1.08 12.86 7.92
CA ARG A 80 2.07 12.93 6.85
C ARG A 80 3.48 13.29 7.34
N ASN A 81 3.79 12.94 8.57
CA ASN A 81 5.06 13.24 9.24
C ASN A 81 6.01 12.03 9.28
N HIS A 82 5.75 10.97 8.50
CA HIS A 82 6.68 9.85 8.38
C HIS A 82 8.01 10.37 7.78
N PRO A 83 9.19 9.96 8.30
CA PRO A 83 10.47 10.49 7.82
C PRO A 83 10.66 10.42 6.30
N VAL A 84 10.21 9.34 5.67
CA VAL A 84 10.22 9.19 4.20
C VAL A 84 9.32 10.22 3.50
N GLN A 85 8.13 10.51 4.03
CA GLN A 85 7.24 11.54 3.46
C GLN A 85 7.90 12.93 3.55
N LEU A 86 8.49 13.25 4.70
CA LEU A 86 9.20 14.51 4.92
C LEU A 86 10.41 14.65 4.00
N ALA A 87 11.20 13.60 3.83
CA ALA A 87 12.34 13.59 2.90
C ALA A 87 11.91 13.82 1.45
N PHE A 88 10.83 13.17 0.98
CA PHE A 88 10.31 13.38 -0.37
C PHE A 88 9.81 14.81 -0.61
N ILE A 89 9.30 15.48 0.43
CA ILE A 89 8.92 16.90 0.39
C ILE A 89 10.16 17.77 0.33
N ALA A 90 11.12 17.56 1.25
CA ALA A 90 12.35 18.36 1.35
C ALA A 90 13.15 18.33 0.04
N GLU A 91 13.26 17.15 -0.58
CA GLU A 91 14.01 16.94 -1.81
C GLU A 91 13.18 17.19 -3.08
N SER A 92 11.95 17.70 -2.96
CA SER A 92 11.07 18.01 -4.11
C SER A 92 10.92 16.85 -5.11
N VAL A 93 10.85 15.62 -4.62
CA VAL A 93 10.83 14.39 -5.46
C VAL A 93 9.56 14.31 -6.31
N SER A 94 8.47 14.91 -5.84
CA SER A 94 7.15 14.81 -6.46
C SER A 94 7.00 15.78 -7.64
N GLN A 95 6.71 15.23 -8.83
CA GLN A 95 6.23 16.00 -9.99
C GLN A 95 4.71 15.84 -10.15
N CYS A 96 4.26 14.92 -11.01
CA CYS A 96 2.82 14.62 -11.16
C CYS A 96 2.21 13.92 -9.93
N GLY A 97 3.05 13.36 -9.05
CA GLY A 97 2.62 12.72 -7.80
C GLY A 97 2.08 11.29 -7.94
N PHE A 98 1.83 10.78 -9.15
CA PHE A 98 1.11 9.52 -9.32
C PHE A 98 1.85 8.30 -8.75
N CYS A 99 3.18 8.21 -8.94
CA CYS A 99 3.98 7.10 -8.42
C CYS A 99 4.35 7.25 -6.93
N ILE A 100 4.19 8.45 -6.37
CA ILE A 100 4.75 8.82 -5.07
C ILE A 100 4.22 7.95 -3.92
N PRO A 101 2.92 7.61 -3.82
CA PRO A 101 2.43 6.67 -2.83
C PRO A 101 3.19 5.34 -2.83
N GLY A 102 3.37 4.73 -4.02
CA GLY A 102 4.06 3.45 -4.15
C GLY A 102 5.55 3.53 -3.82
N MET A 103 6.21 4.63 -4.20
CA MET A 103 7.62 4.89 -3.88
C MET A 103 7.84 5.05 -2.37
N ILE A 104 6.98 5.82 -1.71
CA ILE A 104 7.05 6.04 -0.25
C ILE A 104 6.81 4.73 0.49
N MET A 105 5.80 3.94 0.10
CA MET A 105 5.54 2.64 0.74
C MET A 105 6.70 1.66 0.57
N ALA A 106 7.32 1.62 -0.61
CA ALA A 106 8.49 0.78 -0.85
C ALA A 106 9.70 1.18 0.01
N ALA A 107 10.00 2.48 0.08
CA ALA A 107 11.10 3.01 0.89
C ALA A 107 10.85 2.82 2.40
N ALA A 108 9.64 3.08 2.88
CA ALA A 108 9.28 2.86 4.28
C ALA A 108 9.42 1.38 4.68
N ALA A 109 8.95 0.46 3.83
CA ALA A 109 9.10 -0.98 4.08
C ALA A 109 10.56 -1.46 4.00
N LEU A 110 11.41 -0.84 3.19
CA LEU A 110 12.86 -1.11 3.18
C LEU A 110 13.49 -0.66 4.50
N LEU A 111 13.28 0.60 4.89
CA LEU A 111 13.89 1.21 6.07
C LEU A 111 13.43 0.56 7.39
N LYS A 112 12.21 0.01 7.41
CA LYS A 112 11.72 -0.81 8.53
C LYS A 112 12.55 -2.09 8.73
N ARG A 113 13.11 -2.66 7.65
CA ARG A 113 13.90 -3.90 7.69
C ARG A 113 15.40 -3.66 7.77
N ASN A 114 15.90 -2.62 7.12
CA ASN A 114 17.29 -2.18 7.19
C ASN A 114 17.34 -0.66 7.30
N ALA A 115 17.75 -0.15 8.47
CA ALA A 115 17.84 1.27 8.73
C ALA A 115 19.00 1.97 7.99
N ASP A 116 19.97 1.19 7.45
CA ASP A 116 21.13 1.67 6.70
C ASP A 116 21.36 0.81 5.43
N PRO A 117 20.49 0.96 4.40
CA PRO A 117 20.49 0.16 3.18
C PRO A 117 21.48 0.58 2.09
#